data_AF-A0A7C3ML80-F1
#
_entry.id   AF-A0A7C3ML80-F1
#
_cell.length_a   1.000
_cell.length_b   1.000
_cell.length_c   1.000
_cell.angle_alpha   90.00
_cell.angle_beta   90.00
_cell.angle_gamma   90.00
#
_symmetry.space_group_name_H-M   'P 1'
#
loop_
_entity.id
_entity.type
_entity.pdbx_description
1 polymer ?
#
loop_
_entity_poly.entity_id
_entity_poly.type
_entity_poly.pdbx_seq_one_letter_code
_entity_poly.pdbx_strand_id
1 'polypeptide(L)'
;MFRARIRRMTGVDGRVPAPCRIDESLLAAVVSTARTGLLPFAPMHGNPPFDLYEAIYTTRAMRRLKPDPVPAETIVKVIEAATMGPSGSNRQPWIFIVVREQENKDFIAVRYRKAWERYLTPQAREILARAPDSPQGRILKSARYLAEHIAECPVLIFACVKKYTDPRRAGTPMYNALFPAIQNLCLAARGYGLGTSITSLHSMFAAEIDAHLGVPSGYANMALIPMGYPKGRWARPERKPALAVTFWERWGERRDTVPD
;
A
#
# COMPACT_ATOMS: atom_id res chain seq x y z
N MET A 1 -54.21 -7.38 -1.10
CA MET A 1 -53.99 -5.92 -1.15
C MET A 1 -52.59 -5.61 -0.61
N PHE A 2 -51.51 -5.81 -1.40
CA PHE A 2 -50.11 -5.34 -1.21
C PHE A 2 -49.15 -6.14 -2.13
N ARG A 3 -49.48 -6.23 -3.42
CA ARG A 3 -48.58 -6.74 -4.49
C ARG A 3 -48.89 -6.01 -5.80
N ALA A 4 -48.84 -4.67 -5.78
CA ALA A 4 -48.93 -3.85 -6.98
C ALA A 4 -48.63 -2.38 -6.67
N ARG A 5 -47.39 -2.06 -6.30
CA ARG A 5 -46.80 -0.72 -6.47
C ARG A 5 -45.36 -0.77 -5.99
N ILE A 6 -44.45 -0.75 -6.94
CA ILE A 6 -43.10 -0.12 -6.97
C ILE A 6 -42.42 -0.77 -8.19
N ARG A 7 -42.89 -0.37 -9.36
CA ARG A 7 -42.15 -0.44 -10.62
C ARG A 7 -42.28 0.95 -11.21
N ARG A 8 -41.30 1.79 -10.92
CA ARG A 8 -40.84 2.99 -11.66
C ARG A 8 -39.89 3.74 -10.73
N MET A 9 -38.73 4.15 -11.27
CA MET A 9 -37.60 4.83 -10.61
C MET A 9 -36.47 3.90 -10.12
N THR A 10 -35.77 3.29 -11.07
CA THR A 10 -34.31 3.09 -11.09
C THR A 10 -33.99 2.44 -12.43
N GLY A 11 -33.42 3.20 -13.36
CA GLY A 11 -32.91 2.67 -14.63
C GLY A 11 -31.57 1.96 -14.41
N VAL A 12 -31.54 0.95 -13.54
CA VAL A 12 -30.37 0.12 -13.28
C VAL A 12 -30.77 -1.31 -13.62
N ASP A 13 -30.37 -1.73 -14.81
CA ASP A 13 -30.58 -3.09 -15.29
C ASP A 13 -29.82 -4.05 -14.37
N GLY A 14 -30.53 -4.98 -13.73
CA GLY A 14 -30.04 -5.85 -12.64
C GLY A 14 -29.07 -6.95 -13.08
N ARG A 15 -28.18 -6.68 -14.04
CA ARG A 15 -27.11 -7.60 -14.43
C ARG A 15 -25.90 -7.34 -13.56
N VAL A 16 -25.62 -8.29 -12.67
CA VAL A 16 -24.30 -8.43 -12.05
C VAL A 16 -23.28 -8.54 -13.20
N PRO A 17 -22.23 -7.70 -13.27
CA PRO A 17 -21.19 -7.85 -14.28
C PRO A 17 -20.57 -9.24 -14.14
N ALA A 18 -20.41 -9.95 -15.26
CA ALA A 18 -19.72 -11.23 -15.28
C ALA A 18 -18.32 -11.07 -14.65
N PRO A 19 -17.80 -12.09 -13.94
CA PRO A 19 -16.43 -12.05 -13.45
C PRO A 19 -15.50 -11.78 -14.63
N CYS A 20 -14.66 -10.74 -14.49
CA CYS A 20 -13.62 -10.42 -15.46
C CYS A 20 -12.79 -11.69 -15.69
N ARG A 21 -12.98 -12.32 -16.85
CA ARG A 21 -12.17 -13.47 -17.26
C ARG A 21 -10.75 -12.93 -17.41
N ILE A 22 -9.82 -13.46 -16.61
CA ILE A 22 -8.41 -13.27 -16.89
C ILE A 22 -8.19 -13.89 -18.27
N ASP A 23 -7.80 -13.07 -19.24
CA ASP A 23 -7.47 -13.52 -20.58
C ASP A 23 -6.25 -14.43 -20.51
N GLU A 24 -6.43 -15.72 -20.75
CA GLU A 24 -5.35 -16.72 -20.72
C GLU A 24 -4.26 -16.43 -21.76
N SER A 25 -4.57 -15.67 -22.82
CA SER A 25 -3.58 -15.23 -23.80
C SER A 25 -2.64 -14.15 -23.24
N LEU A 26 -3.13 -13.31 -22.33
CA LEU A 26 -2.32 -12.35 -21.58
C LEU A 26 -1.42 -13.06 -20.56
N LEU A 27 -1.93 -14.12 -19.94
CA LEU A 27 -1.17 -14.99 -19.04
C LEU A 27 -0.01 -15.67 -19.79
N ALA A 28 -0.28 -16.20 -20.99
CA ALA A 28 0.72 -16.84 -21.84
C ALA A 28 1.80 -15.85 -22.33
N ALA A 29 1.42 -14.60 -22.65
CA ALA A 29 2.35 -13.56 -23.06
C ALA A 29 3.31 -13.15 -21.93
N VAL A 30 2.82 -13.05 -20.69
CA VAL A 30 3.64 -12.75 -19.49
C VAL A 30 4.55 -13.93 -19.12
N VAL A 31 4.08 -15.17 -19.27
CA VAL A 31 4.88 -16.38 -19.00
C VAL A 31 5.97 -16.60 -20.06
N SER A 32 5.73 -16.19 -21.31
CA SER A 32 6.70 -16.27 -22.41
C SER A 32 7.92 -15.35 -22.17
N THR A 33 7.71 -14.13 -21.69
CA THR A 33 8.79 -13.20 -21.29
C THR A 33 9.53 -13.61 -20.02
N ALA A 34 8.94 -14.47 -19.17
CA ALA A 34 9.55 -14.93 -17.93
C ALA A 34 10.61 -16.04 -18.11
N ARG A 35 10.72 -16.64 -19.31
CA ARG A 35 11.66 -17.76 -19.56
C ARG A 35 13.06 -17.34 -20.00
N THR A 36 13.35 -16.06 -20.17
CA THR A 36 14.69 -15.62 -20.58
C THR A 36 14.98 -14.23 -20.03
N GLY A 37 15.67 -14.18 -18.88
CA GLY A 37 16.31 -12.97 -18.37
C GLY A 37 15.47 -12.17 -17.39
N LEU A 38 15.83 -12.28 -16.10
CA LEU A 38 15.80 -11.13 -15.20
C LEU A 38 16.37 -9.94 -15.96
N LEU A 39 15.52 -9.01 -16.41
CA LEU A 39 16.00 -7.77 -17.01
C LEU A 39 16.91 -7.11 -15.96
N PRO A 40 18.17 -6.75 -16.31
CA PRO A 40 19.13 -6.29 -15.32
C PRO A 40 18.53 -5.15 -14.49
N PHE A 41 18.72 -5.23 -13.17
CA PHE A 41 18.49 -4.12 -12.26
C PHE A 41 19.53 -3.05 -12.60
N ALA A 42 19.20 -2.17 -13.56
CA ALA A 42 19.95 -0.95 -13.75
C ALA A 42 19.41 0.06 -12.72
N PRO A 43 20.25 0.58 -11.80
CA PRO A 43 19.83 1.70 -10.97
C PRO A 43 19.50 2.88 -11.89
N MET A 44 18.21 3.11 -12.11
CA MET A 44 17.73 4.22 -12.94
C MET A 44 17.78 5.50 -12.11
N HIS A 45 18.41 6.52 -12.68
CA HIS A 45 18.48 7.92 -12.23
C HIS A 45 19.26 8.22 -10.95
N GLY A 46 20.58 8.52 -11.09
CA GLY A 46 21.31 9.46 -10.24
C GLY A 46 21.37 9.18 -8.73
N ASN A 47 20.95 7.99 -8.31
CA ASN A 47 20.95 7.59 -6.91
C ASN A 47 22.26 6.86 -6.63
N PRO A 48 23.05 7.27 -5.62
CA PRO A 48 24.25 6.53 -5.27
C PRO A 48 23.90 5.08 -4.93
N PRO A 49 24.77 4.12 -5.28
CA PRO A 49 24.59 2.74 -4.87
C PRO A 49 24.47 2.68 -3.34
N PHE A 50 23.57 1.84 -2.85
CA PHE A 50 23.37 1.60 -1.43
C PHE A 50 23.30 0.11 -1.17
N ASP A 51 23.75 -0.31 0.01
CA ASP A 51 23.67 -1.71 0.42
C ASP A 51 22.29 -2.06 1.00
N LEU A 52 22.11 -3.33 1.35
CA LEU A 52 20.86 -3.83 1.93
C LEU A 52 20.46 -3.09 3.21
N TYR A 53 21.40 -2.82 4.10
CA TYR A 53 21.11 -2.19 5.39
C TYR A 53 20.77 -0.73 5.23
N GLU A 54 21.44 -0.01 4.33
CA GLU A 54 21.06 1.36 3.98
C GLU A 54 19.65 1.39 3.38
N ALA A 55 19.30 0.44 2.50
CA ALA A 55 17.95 0.30 1.98
C ALA A 55 16.93 0.16 3.12
N ILE A 56 17.16 -0.79 4.03
CA ILE A 56 16.25 -1.08 5.14
C ILE A 56 16.16 0.09 6.13
N TYR A 57 17.28 0.73 6.45
CA TYR A 57 17.36 1.77 7.47
C TYR A 57 16.88 3.13 6.99
N THR A 58 16.93 3.42 5.68
CA THR A 58 16.58 4.73 5.14
C THR A 58 15.25 4.74 4.36
N THR A 59 14.71 3.58 3.99
CA THR A 59 13.37 3.48 3.38
C THR A 59 12.31 3.81 4.43
N ARG A 60 11.79 5.03 4.33
CA ARG A 60 10.77 5.59 5.23
C ARG A 60 9.55 6.00 4.43
N ALA A 61 8.43 6.23 5.14
CA ALA A 61 7.21 6.74 4.52
C ALA A 61 7.44 8.09 3.82
N MET A 62 7.41 8.08 2.49
CA MET A 62 7.47 9.24 1.61
C MET A 62 6.07 9.66 1.22
N ARG A 63 5.62 10.76 1.81
CA ARG A 63 4.24 11.29 1.65
C ARG A 63 4.16 12.54 0.78
N ARG A 64 5.32 13.11 0.44
CA ARG A 64 5.46 14.25 -0.48
C ARG A 64 6.08 13.73 -1.75
N LEU A 65 5.23 13.38 -2.72
CA LEU A 65 5.62 12.79 -3.99
C LEU A 65 5.44 13.84 -5.10
N LYS A 66 6.29 13.78 -6.11
CA LYS A 66 6.14 14.59 -7.32
C LYS A 66 5.17 13.91 -8.30
N PRO A 67 4.49 14.65 -9.18
CA PRO A 67 3.54 14.10 -10.15
C PRO A 67 4.22 13.45 -11.36
N ASP A 68 5.57 13.50 -11.45
CA ASP A 68 6.33 12.91 -12.55
C ASP A 68 5.90 11.45 -12.80
N PRO A 69 5.64 11.07 -14.06
CA PRO A 69 5.13 9.74 -14.39
C PRO A 69 6.15 8.66 -14.05
N VAL A 70 5.66 7.53 -13.54
CA VAL A 70 6.46 6.33 -13.31
C VAL A 70 6.25 5.38 -14.51
N PRO A 71 7.32 4.86 -15.14
CA PRO A 71 7.19 3.91 -16.25
C PRO A 71 6.47 2.62 -15.82
N ALA A 72 5.67 2.06 -16.73
CA ALA A 72 4.84 0.89 -16.41
C ALA A 72 5.70 -0.33 -16.07
N GLU A 73 6.81 -0.53 -16.78
CA GLU A 73 7.78 -1.58 -16.54
C GLU A 73 8.40 -1.47 -15.13
N THR A 74 8.64 -0.26 -14.64
CA THR A 74 9.14 -0.05 -13.26
C THR A 74 8.10 -0.49 -12.23
N ILE A 75 6.82 -0.17 -12.45
CA ILE A 75 5.74 -0.61 -11.56
C ILE A 75 5.67 -2.13 -11.52
N VAL A 76 5.76 -2.80 -12.68
CA VAL A 76 5.75 -4.27 -12.76
C VAL A 76 6.94 -4.88 -12.01
N LYS A 77 8.16 -4.37 -12.20
CA LYS A 77 9.35 -4.87 -11.48
C LYS A 77 9.27 -4.68 -9.97
N VAL A 78 8.67 -3.57 -9.53
CA VAL A 78 8.43 -3.31 -8.10
C VAL A 78 7.40 -4.29 -7.52
N ILE A 79 6.36 -4.65 -8.28
CA ILE A 79 5.37 -5.65 -7.88
C ILE A 79 5.95 -7.06 -7.92
N GLU A 80 6.80 -7.38 -8.90
CA GLU A 80 7.52 -8.66 -8.97
C GLU A 80 8.35 -8.89 -7.71
N ALA A 81 9.09 -7.88 -7.25
CA ALA A 81 9.79 -7.95 -5.97
C ALA A 81 8.84 -8.20 -4.78
N ALA A 82 7.64 -7.62 -4.82
CA ALA A 82 6.59 -7.89 -3.84
C ALA A 82 6.19 -9.37 -3.81
N THR A 83 6.07 -10.01 -4.99
CA THR A 83 5.69 -11.43 -5.08
C THR A 83 6.74 -12.40 -4.52
N MET A 84 7.97 -11.92 -4.28
CA MET A 84 9.01 -12.68 -3.59
C MET A 84 8.84 -12.71 -2.07
N GLY A 85 7.75 -12.13 -1.53
CA GLY A 85 7.42 -12.22 -0.11
C GLY A 85 7.11 -13.67 0.32
N PRO A 86 7.41 -14.07 1.57
CA PRO A 86 7.01 -15.38 2.08
C PRO A 86 5.49 -15.50 2.24
N SER A 87 4.95 -16.69 1.99
CA SER A 87 3.53 -16.98 2.27
C SER A 87 3.34 -18.38 2.86
N GLY A 88 2.43 -18.50 3.84
CA GLY A 88 2.14 -19.77 4.50
C GLY A 88 1.62 -20.79 3.49
N SER A 89 2.25 -21.96 3.44
CA SER A 89 1.98 -23.02 2.45
C SER A 89 2.10 -22.53 0.99
N ASN A 90 2.94 -21.53 0.73
CA ASN A 90 3.13 -20.90 -0.57
C ASN A 90 1.82 -20.44 -1.26
N ARG A 91 0.83 -19.97 -0.48
CA ARG A 91 -0.49 -19.59 -1.01
C ARG A 91 -0.50 -18.35 -1.90
N GLN A 92 0.51 -17.49 -1.79
CA GLN A 92 0.66 -16.25 -2.58
C GLN A 92 -0.64 -15.43 -2.70
N PRO A 93 -1.29 -15.07 -1.58
CA PRO A 93 -2.68 -14.61 -1.58
C PRO A 93 -2.87 -13.12 -1.96
N TRP A 94 -1.78 -12.43 -2.28
CA TRP A 94 -1.76 -10.99 -2.58
C TRP A 94 -2.29 -10.69 -3.98
N ILE A 95 -3.02 -9.59 -4.09
CA ILE A 95 -3.45 -8.98 -5.34
C ILE A 95 -3.11 -7.49 -5.25
N PHE A 96 -2.50 -6.93 -6.30
CA PHE A 96 -2.14 -5.51 -6.35
C PHE A 96 -2.97 -4.81 -7.43
N ILE A 97 -3.76 -3.81 -7.05
CA ILE A 97 -4.52 -2.97 -7.98
C ILE A 97 -3.73 -1.68 -8.19
N VAL A 98 -3.24 -1.47 -9.41
CA VAL A 98 -2.49 -0.26 -9.80
C VAL A 98 -3.48 0.76 -10.36
N VAL A 99 -3.56 1.93 -9.72
CA VAL A 99 -4.41 3.04 -10.12
C VAL A 99 -3.53 4.20 -10.60
N ARG A 100 -3.67 4.53 -11.89
CA ARG A 100 -2.94 5.64 -12.56
C ARG A 100 -3.89 6.66 -13.19
N GLU A 101 -5.07 6.21 -13.62
CA GLU A 101 -6.09 7.07 -14.21
C GLU A 101 -6.55 8.16 -13.25
N GLN A 102 -6.61 9.39 -13.74
CA GLN A 102 -6.87 10.56 -12.90
C GLN A 102 -8.26 10.51 -12.27
N GLU A 103 -9.29 10.10 -13.02
CA GLU A 103 -10.66 9.95 -12.52
C GLU A 103 -10.72 9.02 -11.30
N ASN A 104 -10.03 7.88 -11.36
CA ASN A 104 -9.97 6.93 -10.25
C ASN A 104 -9.22 7.54 -9.05
N LYS A 105 -8.10 8.23 -9.29
CA LYS A 105 -7.34 8.90 -8.23
C LYS A 105 -8.16 10.00 -7.54
N ASP A 106 -8.96 10.76 -8.29
CA ASP A 106 -9.82 11.82 -7.76
C ASP A 106 -10.94 11.23 -6.90
N PHE A 107 -11.57 10.14 -7.35
CA PHE A 107 -12.56 9.39 -6.57
C PHE A 107 -11.98 8.93 -5.22
N ILE A 108 -10.75 8.42 -5.23
CA ILE A 108 -10.05 7.96 -4.02
C ILE A 108 -9.69 9.15 -3.12
N ALA A 109 -9.21 10.25 -3.70
CA ALA A 109 -8.75 11.42 -2.96
C ALA A 109 -9.85 12.07 -2.12
N VAL A 110 -11.08 12.17 -2.66
CA VAL A 110 -12.23 12.67 -1.90
C VAL A 110 -12.47 11.85 -0.63
N ARG A 111 -12.42 10.53 -0.72
CA ARG A 111 -12.64 9.62 0.43
C ARG A 111 -11.48 9.62 1.39
N TYR A 112 -10.26 9.62 0.87
CA TYR A 112 -9.05 9.66 1.66
C TYR A 112 -8.97 10.97 2.49
N ARG A 113 -9.39 12.10 1.91
CA ARG A 113 -9.47 13.39 2.63
C ARG A 113 -10.52 13.36 3.74
N LYS A 114 -11.71 12.82 3.48
CA LYS A 114 -12.72 12.61 4.53
C LYS A 114 -12.22 11.70 5.66
N ALA A 115 -11.47 10.64 5.32
CA ALA A 115 -10.87 9.76 6.30
C ALA A 115 -9.82 10.48 7.16
N TRP A 116 -9.00 11.34 6.54
CA TRP A 116 -8.05 12.20 7.23
C TRP A 116 -8.73 13.17 8.20
N GLU A 117 -9.81 13.82 7.79
CA GLU A 117 -10.58 14.72 8.65
C GLU A 117 -11.14 14.01 9.87
N ARG A 118 -11.62 12.76 9.71
CA ARG A 118 -12.10 11.91 10.80
C ARG A 118 -10.98 11.42 11.72
N TYR A 119 -9.81 11.15 11.16
CA TYR A 119 -8.62 10.71 11.91
C TYR A 119 -8.02 11.83 12.77
N LEU A 120 -8.17 13.09 12.38
CA LEU A 120 -7.64 14.25 13.10
C LEU A 120 -8.38 14.53 14.41
N THR A 121 -7.84 14.01 15.51
CA THR A 121 -8.27 14.30 16.88
C THR A 121 -8.04 15.78 17.25
N PRO A 122 -8.75 16.33 18.26
CA PRO A 122 -8.51 17.70 18.75
C PRO A 122 -7.04 17.96 19.09
N GLN A 123 -6.38 17.00 19.75
CA GLN A 123 -4.96 17.12 20.11
C GLN A 123 -4.04 17.11 18.89
N ALA A 124 -4.34 16.31 17.87
CA ALA A 124 -3.57 16.34 16.61
C ALA A 124 -3.71 17.69 15.90
N ARG A 125 -4.90 18.30 15.93
CA ARG A 125 -5.14 19.66 15.39
C ARG A 125 -4.36 20.72 16.16
N GLU A 126 -4.32 20.62 17.48
CA GLU A 126 -3.54 21.53 18.32
C GLU A 126 -2.04 21.43 18.03
N ILE A 127 -1.49 20.20 17.93
CA ILE A 127 -0.08 19.99 17.57
C ILE A 127 0.24 20.63 16.21
N LEU A 128 -0.63 20.45 15.21
CA LEU A 128 -0.47 21.07 13.90
C LEU A 128 -0.49 22.60 13.94
N ALA A 129 -1.27 23.19 14.85
CA ALA A 129 -1.40 24.64 14.98
C ALA A 129 -0.25 25.27 15.77
N ARG A 130 0.17 24.63 16.87
CA ARG A 130 1.08 25.22 17.87
C ARG A 130 2.50 24.67 17.84
N ALA A 131 2.69 23.42 17.42
CA ALA A 131 4.00 22.75 17.39
C ALA A 131 4.23 21.95 16.10
N PRO A 132 4.04 22.56 14.90
CA PRO A 132 4.11 21.84 13.63
C PRO A 132 5.48 21.23 13.32
N ASP A 133 6.56 21.74 13.94
CA ASP A 133 7.93 21.27 13.70
C ASP A 133 8.46 20.30 14.77
N SER A 134 7.63 19.98 15.78
CA SER A 134 7.88 18.87 16.70
C SER A 134 7.96 17.52 15.95
N PRO A 135 8.55 16.45 16.53
CA PRO A 135 8.61 15.14 15.87
C PRO A 135 7.22 14.65 15.39
N GLN A 136 6.21 14.76 16.26
CA GLN A 136 4.82 14.42 15.95
C GLN A 136 4.20 15.40 14.95
N GLY A 137 4.44 16.71 15.09
CA GLY A 137 3.98 17.74 14.16
C GLY A 137 4.48 17.50 12.74
N ARG A 138 5.76 17.14 12.56
CA ARG A 138 6.35 16.83 11.24
C ARG A 138 5.69 15.61 10.60
N ILE A 139 5.35 14.59 11.40
CA ILE A 139 4.62 13.41 10.92
C ILE A 139 3.21 13.81 10.48
N LEU A 140 2.47 14.58 11.30
CA LEU A 140 1.12 15.04 10.98
C LEU A 140 1.10 15.95 9.75
N LYS A 141 2.04 16.89 9.64
CA LYS A 141 2.21 17.78 8.48
C LYS A 141 2.45 16.99 7.19
N SER A 142 3.29 15.96 7.28
CA SER A 142 3.58 15.03 6.17
C SER A 142 2.36 14.18 5.79
N ALA A 143 1.59 13.69 6.77
CA ALA A 143 0.36 12.92 6.53
C ALA A 143 -0.77 13.78 5.94
N ARG A 144 -0.94 15.01 6.45
CA ARG A 144 -1.86 16.02 5.90
C ARG A 144 -1.55 16.32 4.44
N TYR A 145 -0.26 16.56 4.13
CA TYR A 145 0.16 16.82 2.76
C TYR A 145 -0.27 15.71 1.81
N LEU A 146 -0.04 14.44 2.19
CA LEU A 146 -0.51 13.32 1.38
C LEU A 146 -2.02 13.34 1.23
N ALA A 147 -2.79 13.55 2.30
CA ALA A 147 -4.26 13.58 2.21
C ALA A 147 -4.78 14.68 1.28
N GLU A 148 -4.08 15.82 1.23
CA GLU A 148 -4.41 16.95 0.35
C GLU A 148 -4.05 16.66 -1.11
N HIS A 149 -2.92 15.97 -1.37
CA HIS A 149 -2.29 15.81 -2.69
C HIS A 149 -2.28 14.36 -3.21
N ILE A 150 -3.04 13.44 -2.63
CA ILE A 150 -2.98 12.00 -3.00
C ILE A 150 -3.36 11.76 -4.47
N ALA A 151 -4.22 12.59 -5.05
CA ALA A 151 -4.58 12.54 -6.47
C ALA A 151 -3.42 12.91 -7.41
N GLU A 152 -2.45 13.70 -6.93
CA GLU A 152 -1.26 14.10 -7.68
C GLU A 152 -0.19 13.01 -7.70
N CYS A 153 -0.30 12.00 -6.84
CA CYS A 153 0.62 10.87 -6.87
C CYS A 153 0.51 10.16 -8.24
N PRO A 154 1.63 9.85 -8.92
CA PRO A 154 1.59 9.26 -10.25
C PRO A 154 1.08 7.82 -10.24
N VAL A 155 1.21 7.12 -9.10
CA VAL A 155 0.70 5.76 -8.91
C VAL A 155 0.12 5.61 -7.51
N LEU A 156 -1.08 5.03 -7.42
CA LEU A 156 -1.66 4.51 -6.19
C LEU A 156 -1.78 2.99 -6.31
N ILE A 157 -1.16 2.23 -5.41
CA ILE A 157 -1.25 0.76 -5.39
C ILE A 157 -2.10 0.34 -4.20
N PHE A 158 -3.22 -0.36 -4.44
CA PHE A 158 -3.96 -1.04 -3.39
C PHE A 158 -3.45 -2.48 -3.26
N ALA A 159 -3.00 -2.84 -2.07
CA ALA A 159 -2.60 -4.19 -1.73
C ALA A 159 -3.79 -4.91 -1.08
N CYS A 160 -4.39 -5.78 -1.88
CA CYS A 160 -5.48 -6.66 -1.50
C CYS A 160 -4.93 -8.04 -1.12
N VAL A 161 -5.69 -8.78 -0.31
CA VAL A 161 -5.34 -10.15 0.07
C VAL A 161 -6.57 -11.02 0.13
N LYS A 162 -6.44 -12.27 -0.32
CA LYS A 162 -7.49 -13.27 -0.18
C LYS A 162 -7.80 -13.52 1.30
N LYS A 163 -9.09 -13.67 1.61
CA LYS A 163 -9.56 -14.12 2.91
C LYS A 163 -9.46 -15.64 3.02
N TYR A 164 -9.18 -16.15 4.20
CA TYR A 164 -9.26 -17.59 4.46
C TYR A 164 -10.67 -18.09 4.16
N THR A 165 -10.75 -19.26 3.54
CA THR A 165 -11.99 -19.99 3.29
C THR A 165 -12.13 -21.21 4.18
N ASP A 166 -11.08 -21.59 4.91
CA ASP A 166 -11.16 -22.71 5.85
C ASP A 166 -12.03 -22.32 7.05
N PRO A 167 -12.88 -23.23 7.57
CA PRO A 167 -13.87 -22.89 8.59
C PRO A 167 -13.30 -22.24 9.86
N ARG A 168 -12.04 -22.52 10.21
CA ARG A 168 -11.41 -22.01 11.44
C ARG A 168 -11.06 -20.53 11.35
N ARG A 169 -10.90 -19.99 10.15
CA ARG A 169 -10.41 -18.63 9.91
C ARG A 169 -11.27 -17.89 8.88
N ALA A 170 -12.41 -18.46 8.50
CA ALA A 170 -13.22 -18.01 7.39
C ALA A 170 -13.48 -16.49 7.45
N GLY A 171 -13.23 -15.79 6.34
CA GLY A 171 -13.42 -14.35 6.24
C GLY A 171 -12.27 -13.50 6.78
N THR A 172 -11.30 -14.08 7.51
CA THR A 172 -10.12 -13.32 7.97
C THR A 172 -9.11 -13.11 6.83
N PRO A 173 -8.53 -11.92 6.67
CA PRO A 173 -7.50 -11.67 5.64
C PRO A 173 -6.20 -12.43 5.93
N MET A 174 -5.52 -12.97 4.91
CA MET A 174 -4.19 -13.58 5.03
C MET A 174 -3.06 -12.54 5.16
N TYR A 175 -3.21 -11.57 6.08
CA TYR A 175 -2.34 -10.39 6.18
C TYR A 175 -0.87 -10.72 6.48
N ASN A 176 -0.59 -11.86 7.12
CA ASN A 176 0.75 -12.33 7.44
C ASN A 176 1.62 -12.57 6.20
N ALA A 177 1.00 -12.91 5.06
CA ALA A 177 1.70 -13.01 3.77
C ALA A 177 1.79 -11.64 3.06
N LEU A 178 0.83 -10.75 3.29
CA LEU A 178 0.72 -9.49 2.55
C LEU A 178 1.77 -8.46 2.96
N PHE A 179 1.98 -8.22 4.25
CA PHE A 179 2.89 -7.16 4.70
C PHE A 179 4.37 -7.41 4.36
N PRO A 180 4.90 -8.64 4.39
CA PRO A 180 6.23 -8.93 3.83
C PRO A 180 6.33 -8.57 2.34
N ALA A 181 5.31 -8.91 1.54
CA ALA A 181 5.26 -8.55 0.12
C ALA A 181 5.26 -7.02 -0.07
N ILE A 182 4.46 -6.28 0.71
CA ILE A 182 4.43 -4.81 0.69
C ILE A 182 5.80 -4.23 1.09
N GLN A 183 6.51 -4.84 2.04
CA GLN A 183 7.84 -4.37 2.44
C GLN A 183 8.86 -4.54 1.31
N ASN A 184 8.86 -5.68 0.62
CA ASN A 184 9.70 -5.88 -0.56
C ASN A 184 9.38 -4.86 -1.65
N LEU A 185 8.09 -4.58 -1.90
CA LEU A 185 7.63 -3.54 -2.82
C LEU A 185 8.28 -2.18 -2.49
N CYS A 186 8.24 -1.78 -1.23
CA CYS A 186 8.81 -0.49 -0.80
C CYS A 186 10.34 -0.43 -0.98
N LEU A 187 11.06 -1.52 -0.68
CA LEU A 187 12.51 -1.60 -0.86
C LEU A 187 12.90 -1.61 -2.34
N ALA A 188 12.15 -2.32 -3.18
CA ALA A 188 12.37 -2.31 -4.63
C ALA A 188 12.10 -0.92 -5.22
N ALA A 189 11.02 -0.26 -4.80
CA ALA A 189 10.73 1.12 -5.19
C ALA A 189 11.88 2.08 -4.83
N ARG A 190 12.46 1.94 -3.63
CA ARG A 190 13.66 2.69 -3.21
C ARG A 190 14.85 2.46 -4.16
N GLY A 191 15.00 1.24 -4.69
CA GLY A 191 15.98 0.87 -5.72
C GLY A 191 15.86 1.68 -7.01
N TYR A 192 14.62 1.98 -7.42
CA TYR A 192 14.31 2.83 -8.58
C TYR A 192 14.26 4.33 -8.25
N GLY A 193 14.68 4.74 -7.04
CA GLY A 193 14.59 6.12 -6.58
C GLY A 193 13.18 6.61 -6.24
N LEU A 194 12.21 5.69 -6.17
CA LEU A 194 10.82 5.99 -5.86
C LEU A 194 10.56 5.94 -4.35
N GLY A 195 9.78 6.91 -3.87
CA GLY A 195 9.22 6.94 -2.53
C GLY A 195 7.88 6.24 -2.46
N THR A 196 7.64 5.56 -1.34
CA THR A 196 6.36 4.94 -1.01
C THR A 196 5.92 5.31 0.41
N SER A 197 4.61 5.23 0.68
CA SER A 197 4.08 5.31 2.05
C SER A 197 2.96 4.31 2.23
N ILE A 198 3.14 3.34 3.12
CA ILE A 198 2.06 2.41 3.50
C ILE A 198 1.04 3.18 4.35
N THR A 199 -0.23 3.17 3.94
CA THR A 199 -1.34 3.75 4.69
C THR A 199 -2.54 2.81 4.65
N SER A 200 -3.30 2.77 5.75
CA SER A 200 -4.57 2.06 5.83
C SER A 200 -5.74 3.01 6.04
N LEU A 201 -5.52 4.33 5.95
CA LEU A 201 -6.53 5.34 6.26
C LEU A 201 -7.77 5.23 5.35
N HIS A 202 -7.59 4.77 4.11
CA HIS A 202 -8.66 4.51 3.16
C HIS A 202 -9.66 3.45 3.65
N SER A 203 -9.27 2.58 4.60
CA SER A 203 -10.13 1.52 5.15
C SER A 203 -11.42 2.04 5.79
N MET A 204 -11.44 3.30 6.26
CA MET A 204 -12.67 3.94 6.75
C MET A 204 -13.76 4.06 5.67
N PHE A 205 -13.37 3.99 4.39
CA PHE A 205 -14.23 4.03 3.22
C PHE A 205 -14.00 2.79 2.32
N ALA A 206 -13.53 1.67 2.91
CA ALA A 206 -13.19 0.45 2.16
C ALA A 206 -14.35 -0.01 1.27
N ALA A 207 -15.59 -0.05 1.77
CA ALA A 207 -16.73 -0.53 1.00
C ALA A 207 -16.96 0.27 -0.30
N GLU A 208 -16.85 1.60 -0.25
CA GLU A 208 -17.01 2.45 -1.44
C GLU A 208 -15.85 2.31 -2.42
N ILE A 209 -14.61 2.25 -1.89
CA ILE A 209 -13.40 2.10 -2.70
C ILE A 209 -13.35 0.72 -3.36
N ASP A 210 -13.67 -0.33 -2.60
CA ASP A 210 -13.70 -1.71 -3.06
C ASP A 210 -14.78 -1.90 -4.13
N ALA A 211 -15.97 -1.30 -3.97
CA ALA A 211 -17.00 -1.30 -5.00
C ALA A 211 -16.55 -0.59 -6.29
N HIS A 212 -15.89 0.57 -6.16
CA HIS A 212 -15.38 1.34 -7.31
C HIS A 212 -14.26 0.62 -8.06
N LEU A 213 -13.36 -0.05 -7.34
CA LEU A 213 -12.24 -0.80 -7.91
C LEU A 213 -12.62 -2.25 -8.27
N GLY A 214 -13.86 -2.69 -8.00
CA GLY A 214 -14.32 -4.04 -8.30
C GLY A 214 -13.69 -5.14 -7.43
N VAL A 215 -13.30 -4.83 -6.19
CA VAL A 215 -12.70 -5.81 -5.27
C VAL A 215 -13.76 -6.83 -4.83
N PRO A 216 -13.56 -8.15 -5.09
CA PRO A 216 -14.55 -9.16 -4.72
C PRO A 216 -14.61 -9.38 -3.20
N SER A 217 -15.76 -9.81 -2.68
CA SER A 217 -16.00 -10.03 -1.24
C SER A 217 -15.04 -11.04 -0.58
N GLY A 218 -14.49 -11.97 -1.37
CA GLY A 218 -13.46 -12.93 -0.95
C GLY A 218 -12.07 -12.32 -0.68
N TYR A 219 -11.90 -11.03 -0.92
CA TYR A 219 -10.66 -10.29 -0.69
C TYR A 219 -10.87 -9.15 0.31
N ALA A 220 -9.78 -8.70 0.90
CA ALA A 220 -9.73 -7.50 1.72
C ALA A 220 -8.65 -6.57 1.18
N ASN A 221 -9.01 -5.31 0.94
CA ASN A 221 -8.08 -4.23 0.66
C ASN A 221 -7.44 -3.73 1.96
N MET A 222 -6.18 -4.08 2.20
CA MET A 222 -5.54 -3.89 3.52
C MET A 222 -4.61 -2.69 3.58
N ALA A 223 -4.06 -2.26 2.44
CA ALA A 223 -3.13 -1.15 2.38
C ALA A 223 -3.24 -0.40 1.05
N LEU A 224 -3.07 0.92 1.12
CA LEU A 224 -2.84 1.81 0.00
C LEU A 224 -1.38 2.27 0.06
N ILE A 225 -0.69 2.20 -1.07
CA ILE A 225 0.70 2.58 -1.24
C ILE A 225 0.78 3.62 -2.39
N PRO A 226 0.72 4.92 -2.08
CA PRO A 226 1.09 5.96 -3.02
C PRO A 226 2.58 5.82 -3.35
N MET A 227 2.93 5.90 -4.63
CA MET A 227 4.29 5.71 -5.13
C MET A 227 4.63 6.78 -6.17
N GLY A 228 5.85 7.32 -6.12
CA GLY A 228 6.36 8.33 -7.05
C GLY A 228 7.73 8.85 -6.63
N TYR A 229 8.29 9.81 -7.38
CA TYR A 229 9.57 10.42 -7.01
C TYR A 229 9.41 11.31 -5.76
N PRO A 230 10.22 11.14 -4.71
CA PRO A 230 10.05 11.91 -3.49
C PRO A 230 10.51 13.37 -3.65
N LYS A 231 9.81 14.29 -2.99
CA LYS A 231 10.28 15.68 -2.74
C LYS A 231 11.22 15.75 -1.52
N GLY A 232 11.24 14.71 -0.68
CA GLY A 232 12.07 14.59 0.52
C GLY A 232 13.41 13.89 0.28
N ARG A 233 14.20 13.77 1.36
CA ARG A 233 15.49 13.05 1.36
C ARG A 233 15.35 11.73 2.11
N TRP A 234 16.11 10.73 1.66
CA TRP A 234 16.31 9.48 2.40
C TRP A 234 17.11 9.77 3.67
N ALA A 235 16.63 9.26 4.80
CA ALA A 235 17.29 9.44 6.08
C ALA A 235 16.78 8.39 7.06
N ARG A 236 17.66 7.95 7.97
CA ARG A 236 17.30 7.06 9.06
C ARG A 236 16.24 7.74 9.94
N PRO A 237 15.04 7.17 10.12
CA PRO A 237 14.08 7.69 11.07
C PRO A 237 14.54 7.41 12.51
N GLU A 238 14.09 8.23 13.45
CA GLU A 238 14.21 7.91 14.87
C GLU A 238 13.48 6.60 15.19
N ARG A 239 14.15 5.69 15.90
CA ARG A 239 13.65 4.39 16.31
C ARG A 239 14.04 4.12 17.75
N LYS A 240 13.19 3.36 18.46
CA LYS A 240 13.58 2.77 19.74
C LYS A 240 14.81 1.88 19.52
N PRO A 241 15.78 1.85 20.45
CA PRO A 241 16.88 0.87 20.40
C PRO A 241 16.34 -0.55 20.34
N ALA A 242 17.06 -1.45 19.65
CA ALA A 242 16.63 -2.84 19.48
C ALA A 242 16.38 -3.54 20.84
N LEU A 243 17.31 -3.38 21.80
CA LEU A 243 17.19 -3.97 23.14
C LEU A 243 15.97 -3.48 23.93
N ALA A 244 15.44 -2.28 23.63
CA ALA A 244 14.25 -1.75 24.31
C ALA A 244 12.95 -2.49 23.92
N VAL A 245 12.98 -3.26 22.83
CA VAL A 245 11.84 -4.05 22.33
C VAL A 245 12.12 -5.55 22.31
N THR A 246 13.25 -5.99 22.88
CA THR A 246 13.64 -7.39 22.95
C THR A 246 13.52 -7.89 24.38
N PHE A 247 12.83 -9.02 24.53
CA PHE A 247 12.93 -9.86 25.72
C PHE A 247 13.63 -11.16 25.35
N TRP A 248 14.42 -11.71 26.26
CA TRP A 248 15.16 -12.95 26.07
C TRP A 248 14.44 -14.08 26.80
N GLU A 249 14.13 -15.17 26.11
CA GLU A 249 13.37 -16.32 26.60
C GLU A 249 11.91 -16.06 27.01
N ARG A 250 11.64 -15.05 27.85
CA ARG A 250 10.33 -14.77 28.44
C ARG A 250 9.98 -13.29 28.44
N TRP A 251 8.68 -12.99 28.41
CA TRP A 251 8.19 -11.62 28.50
C TRP A 251 8.68 -10.92 29.78
N GLY A 252 9.24 -9.73 29.65
CA GLY A 252 9.78 -8.95 30.78
C GLY A 252 11.30 -9.06 30.97
N GLU A 253 11.93 -10.15 30.49
CA GLU A 253 13.36 -10.42 30.68
C GLU A 253 14.21 -9.62 29.69
N ARG A 254 14.50 -8.35 30.02
CA ARG A 254 15.35 -7.47 29.20
C ARG A 254 16.83 -7.67 29.49
N ARG A 255 17.66 -7.34 28.50
CA ARG A 255 19.11 -7.22 28.66
C ARG A 255 19.57 -5.85 28.16
N ASP A 256 20.46 -5.23 28.91
CA ASP A 256 21.00 -3.91 28.59
C ASP A 256 22.18 -3.97 27.60
N THR A 257 22.79 -5.15 27.45
CA THR A 257 23.86 -5.44 26.50
C THR A 257 23.50 -6.61 25.58
N VAL A 258 24.23 -6.71 24.47
CA VAL A 258 24.17 -7.89 23.60
C VAL A 258 24.81 -9.05 24.36
N PRO A 259 24.14 -10.20 24.49
CA PRO A 259 24.74 -11.38 25.09
C PRO A 259 25.89 -11.91 24.27
N ASP A 260 26.87 -12.50 24.95
CA ASP A 260 27.90 -13.32 24.33
C ASP A 260 27.32 -14.56 23.61
#